data_AF-A0A0E3SA25-F1
#
_entry.id   AF-A0A0E3SA25-F1
#
_cell.length_a   1.000
_cell.length_b   1.000
_cell.length_c   1.000
_cell.angle_alpha   90.00
_cell.angle_beta   90.00
_cell.angle_gamma   90.00
#
_symmetry.space_group_name_H-M   'P 1'
#
loop_
_entity.id
_entity.type
_entity.pdbx_description
1 polymer ?
#
loop_
_entity_poly.entity_id
_entity_poly.type
_entity_poly.pdbx_seq_one_letter_code
_entity_poly.pdbx_strand_id
1 'polypeptide(L)'
;MNSSLNDINYEKLEKLPPSAKLVFKTLEANGQMTQKDIIRETILPSRTVRYALNRLKEEKILLERFYFLDSRQSLYEIKRPMSNALAV
;
A
#
# COMPACT_ATOMS: atom_id res chain seq x y z
N MET A 1 -8.60 28.01 -0.63
CA MET A 1 -8.04 26.89 -1.42
C MET A 1 -7.53 25.84 -0.44
N ASN A 2 -8.43 25.08 0.18
CA ASN A 2 -8.04 24.08 1.18
C ASN A 2 -8.26 22.71 0.55
N SER A 3 -7.29 22.25 -0.23
CA SER A 3 -7.27 20.88 -0.76
C SER A 3 -7.04 19.94 0.42
N SER A 4 -8.11 19.29 0.87
CA SER A 4 -8.06 18.21 1.86
C SER A 4 -7.09 17.13 1.35
N LEU A 5 -6.00 16.93 2.09
CA LEU A 5 -4.79 16.26 1.63
C LEU A 5 -4.81 14.73 1.72
N ASN A 6 -5.96 14.07 1.86
CA ASN A 6 -5.94 12.70 2.40
C ASN A 6 -6.96 11.69 1.86
N ASP A 7 -7.72 11.99 0.81
CA ASP A 7 -8.61 10.98 0.23
C ASP A 7 -7.81 10.04 -0.69
N ILE A 8 -7.77 8.75 -0.36
CA ILE A 8 -7.36 7.72 -1.34
C ILE A 8 -8.30 7.89 -2.52
N ASN A 9 -7.78 8.32 -3.67
CA ASN A 9 -8.58 8.50 -4.86
C ASN A 9 -8.96 7.11 -5.40
N TYR A 10 -10.13 6.61 -4.99
CA TYR A 10 -10.66 5.30 -5.39
C TYR A 10 -10.85 5.18 -6.90
N GLU A 11 -11.08 6.28 -7.64
CA GLU A 11 -11.16 6.25 -9.11
C GLU A 11 -9.84 5.79 -9.76
N LYS A 12 -8.70 6.14 -9.16
CA LYS A 12 -7.40 5.65 -9.62
C LYS A 12 -7.26 4.16 -9.36
N LEU A 13 -7.70 3.70 -8.20
CA LEU A 13 -7.66 2.29 -7.83
C LEU A 13 -8.51 1.43 -8.76
N GLU A 14 -9.67 1.91 -9.20
CA GLU A 14 -10.55 1.17 -10.13
C GLU A 14 -9.87 0.88 -11.47
N LYS A 15 -9.04 1.83 -11.96
CA LYS A 15 -8.28 1.72 -13.21
C LYS A 15 -7.04 0.82 -13.08
N LEU A 16 -6.69 0.37 -11.87
CA LEU A 16 -5.51 -0.47 -11.66
C LEU A 16 -5.77 -1.95 -12.02
N PRO A 17 -4.71 -2.67 -12.43
CA PRO A 17 -4.82 -4.09 -12.76
C PRO A 17 -5.25 -4.93 -11.54
N PRO A 18 -5.83 -6.12 -11.76
CA PRO A 18 -6.34 -6.98 -10.67
C PRO A 18 -5.30 -7.30 -9.60
N SER A 19 -4.05 -7.53 -9.99
CA SER A 19 -2.94 -7.80 -9.06
C SER A 19 -2.67 -6.64 -8.10
N ALA A 20 -2.73 -5.39 -8.60
CA ALA A 20 -2.57 -4.20 -7.77
C ALA A 20 -3.75 -4.01 -6.81
N LYS A 21 -4.98 -4.27 -7.26
CA LYS A 21 -6.17 -4.23 -6.39
C LYS A 21 -6.13 -5.28 -5.28
N LEU A 22 -5.66 -6.49 -5.58
CA LEU A 22 -5.49 -7.53 -4.57
C LEU A 22 -4.44 -7.14 -3.52
N VAL A 23 -3.28 -6.65 -3.94
CA VAL A 23 -2.24 -6.17 -3.02
C VAL A 23 -2.75 -5.01 -2.16
N PHE A 24 -3.50 -4.08 -2.76
CA PHE A 24 -4.16 -3.01 -2.02
C PHE A 24 -5.05 -3.56 -0.90
N LYS A 25 -5.95 -4.49 -1.22
CA LYS A 25 -6.87 -5.08 -0.24
C LYS A 25 -6.15 -5.85 0.86
N THR A 26 -5.06 -6.53 0.51
CA THR A 26 -4.23 -7.24 1.49
C THR A 26 -3.59 -6.28 2.48
N LEU A 27 -3.01 -5.17 2.01
CA LEU A 27 -2.42 -4.13 2.86
C LEU A 27 -3.49 -3.35 3.65
N GLU A 28 -4.67 -3.14 3.09
CA GLU A 28 -5.80 -2.50 3.78
C GLU A 28 -6.23 -3.33 5.01
N ALA A 29 -6.33 -4.66 4.84
CA ALA A 29 -6.73 -5.59 5.89
C ALA A 29 -5.63 -5.82 6.95
N ASN A 30 -4.39 -6.05 6.52
CA ASN A 30 -3.29 -6.46 7.40
C ASN A 30 -2.41 -5.29 7.88
N GLY A 31 -2.58 -4.10 7.32
CA GLY A 31 -1.76 -2.93 7.64
C GLY A 31 -0.40 -2.94 6.96
N GLN A 32 0.63 -2.47 7.67
CA GLN A 32 1.98 -2.42 7.12
C GLN A 32 2.58 -3.81 6.99
N MET A 33 3.19 -4.11 5.84
CA MET A 33 3.76 -5.43 5.56
C MET A 33 5.07 -5.32 4.79
N THR A 34 5.96 -6.30 4.94
CA THR A 34 7.12 -6.42 4.05
C THR A 34 6.70 -6.97 2.70
N GLN A 35 7.51 -6.77 1.66
CA GLN A 35 7.26 -7.40 0.35
C GLN A 35 7.13 -8.93 0.44
N LYS A 36 7.92 -9.58 1.33
CA LYS A 36 7.88 -11.04 1.51
C LYS A 36 6.55 -11.50 2.11
N ASP A 37 6.01 -10.74 3.06
CA ASP A 37 4.73 -11.06 3.68
C ASP A 37 3.60 -10.89 2.67
N ILE A 38 3.63 -9.83 1.85
CA ILE A 38 2.65 -9.61 0.79
C ILE A 38 2.67 -10.75 -0.23
N ILE A 39 3.85 -11.25 -0.61
CA ILE A 39 3.98 -12.43 -1.49
C ILE A 39 3.30 -13.65 -0.87
N ARG A 40 3.52 -13.87 0.43
CA ARG A 40 2.94 -15.01 1.15
C ARG A 40 1.42 -14.91 1.24
N GLU A 41 0.90 -13.76 1.64
CA GLU A 41 -0.55 -13.56 1.85
C GLU A 41 -1.33 -13.57 0.53
N THR A 42 -0.78 -12.98 -0.54
CA THR A 42 -1.48 -12.90 -1.83
C THR A 42 -1.30 -14.14 -2.71
N ILE A 43 -0.31 -14.99 -2.40
CA ILE A 43 0.10 -16.14 -3.23
C ILE A 43 0.48 -15.70 -4.67
N LEU A 44 0.82 -14.42 -4.86
CA LEU A 44 1.27 -13.91 -6.14
C LEU A 44 2.78 -14.14 -6.32
N PRO A 45 3.25 -14.36 -7.57
CA PRO A 45 4.67 -14.38 -7.86
C PRO A 45 5.37 -13.09 -7.44
N SER A 46 6.62 -13.19 -6.98
CA SER A 46 7.38 -12.03 -6.49
C SER A 46 7.47 -10.87 -7.50
N ARG A 47 7.58 -11.17 -8.80
CA ARG A 47 7.59 -10.15 -9.86
C ARG A 47 6.25 -9.41 -9.96
N THR A 48 5.15 -10.12 -9.81
CA THR A 48 3.79 -9.58 -9.83
C THR A 48 3.53 -8.69 -8.62
N VAL A 49 4.00 -9.08 -7.43
CA VAL A 49 3.91 -8.23 -6.24
C VAL A 49 4.71 -6.95 -6.41
N ARG A 50 5.95 -7.01 -6.92
CA ARG A 50 6.75 -5.80 -7.22
C ARG A 50 6.03 -4.88 -8.20
N TYR A 51 5.50 -5.45 -9.28
CA TYR A 51 4.71 -4.70 -10.25
C TYR A 51 3.50 -4.02 -9.60
N ALA A 52 2.73 -4.75 -8.79
CA ALA A 52 1.58 -4.22 -8.07
C ALA A 52 1.96 -3.07 -7.11
N LEU A 53 3.01 -3.25 -6.30
CA LEU A 53 3.52 -2.21 -5.39
C LEU A 53 3.97 -0.96 -6.14
N ASN A 54 4.69 -1.13 -7.26
CA ASN A 54 5.10 -0.01 -8.11
C ASN A 54 3.90 0.75 -8.68
N ARG A 55 2.88 0.05 -9.19
CA ARG A 55 1.65 0.68 -9.70
C ARG A 55 0.91 1.46 -8.61
N LEU A 56 0.78 0.90 -7.41
CA LEU A 56 0.16 1.61 -6.28
C LEU A 56 0.97 2.83 -5.83
N LYS A 57 2.30 2.76 -5.89
CA LYS A 57 3.21 3.87 -5.58
C LYS A 57 3.12 4.99 -6.61
N GLU A 58 3.09 4.66 -7.90
CA GLU A 58 2.92 5.61 -9.01
C GLU A 58 1.61 6.39 -8.90
N GLU A 59 0.52 5.73 -8.53
CA GLU A 59 -0.78 6.39 -8.29
C GLU A 59 -0.84 7.16 -6.96
N LYS A 60 0.26 7.16 -6.18
CA LYS A 60 0.41 7.79 -4.86
C LYS A 60 -0.53 7.21 -3.80
N ILE A 61 -0.97 5.96 -3.93
CA ILE A 61 -1.86 5.25 -2.97
C ILE A 61 -1.04 4.57 -1.85
N LEU A 62 0.21 4.24 -2.14
CA LEU A 62 1.11 3.49 -1.25
C LEU A 62 2.17 4.38 -0.59
N LEU A 63 2.55 4.05 0.64
CA LEU A 63 3.77 4.51 1.31
C LEU A 63 4.78 3.37 1.38
N GLU A 64 6.05 3.73 1.21
CA GLU A 64 7.19 2.84 1.40
C GLU A 64 8.09 3.46 2.47
N ARG A 65 8.44 2.67 3.49
CA ARG A 65 9.31 3.07 4.59
C ARG A 65 10.41 2.03 4.76
N PHE A 66 11.55 2.46 5.29
CA PHE A 66 12.63 1.56 5.65
C PHE A 66 12.24 0.68 6.82
N TYR A 67 12.59 -0.61 6.77
CA TYR A 67 12.36 -1.51 7.89
C TYR A 67 13.55 -1.46 8.87
N PHE A 68 13.34 -0.90 10.06
CA PHE A 68 14.42 -0.72 11.04
C PHE A 68 15.05 -2.03 11.53
N LEU A 69 14.29 -3.13 11.55
CA LEU A 69 14.79 -4.44 12.01
C LEU A 69 15.60 -5.19 10.94
N ASP A 70 15.38 -4.91 9.66
CA ASP A 70 16.20 -5.44 8.55
C ASP A 70 16.26 -4.40 7.43
N SER A 71 17.40 -3.71 7.35
CA SER A 71 17.65 -2.62 6.41
C SER A 71 17.51 -2.99 4.94
N ARG A 72 17.59 -4.28 4.62
CA ARG A 72 17.45 -4.79 3.25
C ARG A 72 15.99 -4.88 2.82
N GLN A 73 15.06 -4.60 3.73
CA GLN A 73 13.63 -4.69 3.48
C GLN A 73 12.96 -3.33 3.65
N SER A 74 11.89 -3.15 2.90
CA SER A 74 10.95 -2.03 3.05
C SER A 74 9.65 -2.54 3.67
N LEU A 75 9.00 -1.66 4.44
CA LEU A 75 7.61 -1.78 4.85
C LEU A 75 6.72 -0.99 3.89
N TYR A 76 5.62 -1.60 3.49
CA TYR A 76 4.63 -1.02 2.60
C TYR A 76 3.31 -0.86 3.34
N GLU A 77 2.67 0.29 3.17
CA GLU A 77 1.41 0.63 3.85
C GLU A 77 0.53 1.46 2.91
N ILE A 78 -0.79 1.27 2.97
CA ILE A 78 -1.73 2.16 2.27
C ILE A 78 -1.76 3.53 2.97
N LYS A 79 -1.74 4.62 2.18
CA LYS A 79 -2.00 5.96 2.70
C LYS A 79 -3.42 6.03 3.21
N ARG A 80 -3.66 5.78 4.50
CA ARG A 80 -4.97 6.06 5.07
C ARG A 80 -5.13 7.57 5.23
N PRO A 81 -6.32 8.14 4.99
CA PRO A 81 -6.63 9.43 5.60
C PRO A 81 -6.37 9.31 7.10
N MET A 82 -5.67 10.27 7.67
CA MET A 82 -5.60 10.38 9.12
C MET A 82 -7.03 10.43 9.65
N SER A 83 -7.54 9.32 10.18
CA SER A 83 -8.70 9.35 11.04
C SER A 83 -8.24 10.06 12.30
N ASN A 84 -8.79 11.23 12.57
CA ASN A 84 -8.59 12.01 13.80
C ASN A 84 -9.14 11.22 15.02
N ALA A 85 -8.48 10.13 15.37
CA ALA A 85 -8.91 9.20 16.40
C ALA A 85 -7.75 8.87 17.36
N LEU A 86 -6.97 9.89 17.73
CA LEU A 86 -6.19 9.96 18.98
C LEU A 86 -5.97 11.45 19.33
N ALA A 87 -7.06 12.17 19.56
CA ALA A 87 -7.05 13.38 20.38
C ALA A 87 -7.77 13.02 21.68
N VAL A 88 -7.03 12.42 22.61
CA VAL A 88 -7.39 12.29 24.03
C VAL A 88 -6.31 12.99 24.81
#